data_AF-A0A9P6UMC8-F1
#
_entry.id   AF-A0A9P6UMC8-F1
#
_cell.length_a   1.000
_cell.length_b   1.000
_cell.length_c   1.000
_cell.angle_alpha   90.00
_cell.angle_beta   90.00
_cell.angle_gamma   90.00
#
_symmetry.space_group_name_H-M   'P 1'
#
loop_
_entity.id
_entity.type
_entity.pdbx_description
1 polymer ?
#
loop_
_entity_poly.entity_id
_entity_poly.type
_entity_poly.pdbx_seq_one_letter_code
_entity_poly.pdbx_strand_id
1 'polypeptide(L)'
;MDSFSTDGIDGSSHISSSPVVKLQYKGAVYDNSIRILPQTNHKELYQNATSLANLLDNATISLLRLDHLGELVTDPHLLNDGELLEIMEGSPEDAIVVARMTELRSASGSSPESKAHSVKGTLEFLHIVENLKRTKRTGWINNGIKPAESIADHMYRMSMMALLIDEKTAGVDKNHCIKMAIVHDLAESLVNAMRHLCHELLGWSTQAQEISALWEEYEGASTPEALLVKDFDKFEMIMQAFEYEKTEDATLEDFFAGTRGKFKHPMVTAWVNELEAERAQSRAIKS
;
A
#
# COMPACT_ATOMS: atom_id res chain seq x y z
N MET A 1 12.83 39.64 -20.50
CA MET A 1 12.00 39.19 -21.63
C MET A 1 12.30 37.72 -21.79
N ASP A 2 11.49 36.87 -21.18
CA ASP A 2 11.45 35.45 -21.47
C ASP A 2 9.97 35.08 -21.52
N SER A 3 9.51 34.63 -22.68
CA SER A 3 8.12 34.32 -23.01
C SER A 3 7.88 32.81 -22.89
N PHE A 4 6.73 32.41 -22.34
CA PHE A 4 6.29 31.02 -22.33
C PHE A 4 5.58 30.66 -23.65
N SER A 5 5.88 29.47 -24.17
CA SER A 5 5.21 28.82 -25.30
C SER A 5 4.33 27.70 -24.79
N THR A 6 3.06 27.66 -25.20
CA THR A 6 2.10 26.60 -24.88
C THR A 6 1.70 25.89 -26.18
N ASP A 7 2.35 24.77 -26.51
CA ASP A 7 1.88 23.90 -27.59
C ASP A 7 1.06 22.73 -27.02
N GLY A 8 -0.19 22.62 -27.49
CA GLY A 8 -0.96 21.37 -27.53
C GLY A 8 -2.03 21.16 -26.45
N ILE A 9 -3.23 21.71 -26.65
CA ILE A 9 -4.48 21.20 -26.03
C ILE A 9 -5.50 21.04 -27.16
N ASP A 10 -5.72 19.79 -27.60
CA ASP A 10 -6.88 19.42 -28.41
C ASP A 10 -7.99 18.91 -27.48
N GLY A 11 -9.21 19.34 -27.75
CA GLY A 11 -10.35 19.16 -26.88
C GLY A 11 -11.19 17.95 -27.28
N SER A 12 -11.06 16.84 -26.56
CA SER A 12 -12.15 15.87 -26.43
C SER A 12 -11.96 14.96 -25.21
N SER A 13 -13.01 14.89 -24.39
CA SER A 13 -13.41 13.81 -23.48
C SER A 13 -12.35 12.82 -22.98
N HIS A 14 -12.05 12.86 -21.69
CA HIS A 14 -11.92 11.73 -20.74
C HIS A 14 -11.20 12.23 -19.48
N ILE A 15 -11.56 11.70 -18.30
CA ILE A 15 -10.82 11.92 -17.06
C ILE A 15 -9.45 11.26 -17.25
N SER A 16 -8.48 12.01 -17.77
CA SER A 16 -7.14 11.52 -18.07
C SER A 16 -6.12 12.60 -17.66
N SER A 17 -5.30 12.25 -16.68
CA SER A 17 -4.00 12.88 -16.34
C SER A 17 -3.93 14.41 -16.47
N SER A 18 -4.24 15.13 -15.38
CA SER A 18 -3.85 16.54 -15.27
C SER A 18 -2.35 16.70 -15.53
N PRO A 19 -1.92 17.72 -16.29
CA PRO A 19 -0.50 17.91 -16.61
C PRO A 19 0.30 18.23 -15.34
N VAL A 20 1.43 17.54 -15.18
CA VAL A 20 2.42 17.85 -14.14
C VAL A 20 3.18 19.10 -14.60
N VAL A 21 2.97 20.22 -13.92
CA VAL A 21 3.67 21.48 -14.22
C VAL A 21 4.87 21.63 -13.29
N LYS A 22 6.06 21.85 -13.87
CA LYS A 22 7.26 22.20 -13.11
C LYS A 22 7.24 23.70 -12.80
N LEU A 23 7.11 24.06 -11.52
CA LEU A 23 7.20 25.45 -11.07
C LEU A 23 8.64 25.77 -10.65
N GLN A 24 9.19 26.84 -11.22
CA GLN A 24 10.45 27.45 -10.79
C GLN A 24 10.17 28.77 -10.09
N TYR A 25 10.60 28.88 -8.82
CA TYR A 25 10.50 30.12 -8.06
C TYR A 25 11.77 30.32 -7.23
N LYS A 26 12.37 31.51 -7.34
CA LYS A 26 13.64 31.89 -6.68
C LYS A 26 14.78 30.85 -6.85
N GLY A 27 14.85 30.20 -8.02
CA GLY A 27 15.90 29.24 -8.37
C GLY A 27 15.73 27.82 -7.82
N ALA A 28 14.62 27.51 -7.14
CA ALA A 28 14.29 26.14 -6.73
C ALA A 28 13.33 25.48 -7.74
N VAL A 29 13.62 24.23 -8.11
CA VAL A 29 12.77 23.37 -8.96
C VAL A 29 12.02 22.41 -8.06
N TYR A 30 10.68 22.42 -8.13
CA TYR A 30 9.82 21.49 -7.39
C TYR A 30 9.32 20.42 -8.34
N ASP A 31 9.57 19.14 -8.05
CA ASP A 31 9.15 18.01 -8.88
C ASP A 31 8.19 17.08 -8.10
N ASN A 32 7.19 16.56 -8.82
CA ASN A 32 6.31 15.43 -8.47
C ASN A 32 5.11 15.53 -7.51
N SER A 33 4.53 16.68 -7.17
CA SER A 33 3.24 16.67 -6.43
C SER A 33 2.29 17.85 -6.64
N ILE A 34 2.46 18.62 -7.72
CA ILE A 34 1.57 19.74 -8.01
C ILE A 34 0.41 19.26 -8.89
N ARG A 35 -0.79 19.14 -8.29
CA ARG A 35 -2.03 18.89 -9.04
C ARG A 35 -2.78 20.21 -9.22
N ILE A 36 -2.89 20.68 -10.46
CA ILE A 36 -3.78 21.77 -10.83
C ILE A 36 -5.18 21.18 -10.95
N LEU A 37 -6.06 21.51 -9.99
CA LEU A 37 -7.47 21.16 -10.05
C LEU A 37 -8.22 22.31 -10.72
N PRO A 38 -8.83 22.12 -11.90
CA PRO A 38 -9.73 23.13 -12.46
C PRO A 38 -10.99 23.17 -11.58
N GLN A 39 -11.38 24.34 -11.06
CA GLN A 39 -12.63 24.46 -10.29
C GLN A 39 -13.36 25.78 -10.49
N THR A 40 -14.70 25.66 -10.46
CA THR A 40 -15.72 26.67 -10.75
C THR A 40 -16.30 27.38 -9.52
N ASN A 41 -15.96 26.98 -8.28
CA ASN A 41 -16.26 27.77 -7.06
C ASN A 41 -15.37 27.43 -5.84
N HIS A 42 -15.37 28.33 -4.83
CA HIS A 42 -14.54 28.26 -3.62
C HIS A 42 -14.77 27.01 -2.73
N LYS A 43 -16.01 26.53 -2.57
CA LYS A 43 -16.35 25.45 -1.62
C LYS A 43 -15.79 24.11 -2.06
N GLU A 44 -15.83 23.84 -3.36
CA GLU A 44 -15.35 22.59 -3.96
C GLU A 44 -13.82 22.53 -3.97
N LEU A 45 -13.15 23.68 -4.17
CA LEU A 45 -11.71 23.83 -4.05
C LEU A 45 -11.21 23.43 -2.64
N TYR A 46 -11.89 23.91 -1.60
CA TYR A 46 -11.54 23.61 -0.20
C TYR A 46 -11.77 22.14 0.16
N GLN A 47 -12.92 21.58 -0.22
CA GLN A 47 -13.22 20.17 0.07
C GLN A 47 -12.17 19.24 -0.55
N ASN A 48 -11.76 19.52 -1.79
CA ASN A 48 -10.73 18.75 -2.46
C ASN A 48 -9.36 18.92 -1.79
N ALA A 49 -9.00 20.13 -1.34
CA ALA A 49 -7.76 20.38 -0.61
C ALA A 49 -7.73 19.63 0.73
N THR A 50 -8.82 19.65 1.50
CA THR A 50 -8.92 18.91 2.78
C THR A 50 -8.88 17.40 2.57
N SER A 51 -9.57 16.88 1.55
CA SER A 51 -9.49 15.46 1.19
C SER A 51 -8.06 15.05 0.79
N LEU A 52 -7.33 15.91 0.08
CA LEU A 52 -5.92 15.72 -0.25
C LEU A 52 -5.01 15.77 0.99
N ALA A 53 -5.25 16.68 1.94
CA ALA A 53 -4.48 16.75 3.20
C ALA A 53 -4.66 15.48 4.03
N ASN A 54 -5.88 14.94 4.05
CA ASN A 54 -6.17 13.69 4.77
C ASN A 54 -5.59 12.45 4.06
N LEU A 55 -5.36 12.52 2.74
CA LEU A 55 -4.74 11.45 1.97
C LEU A 55 -3.21 11.47 2.06
N LEU A 56 -2.62 12.63 2.33
CA LEU A 56 -1.18 12.89 2.32
C LEU A 56 -0.73 13.26 3.74
N ASP A 57 -0.35 12.25 4.53
CA ASP A 57 0.10 12.42 5.91
C ASP A 57 1.17 13.52 6.05
N ASN A 58 0.90 14.51 6.92
CA ASN A 58 1.77 15.64 7.24
C ASN A 58 2.17 16.57 6.08
N ALA A 59 1.43 16.58 4.96
CA ALA A 59 1.67 17.55 3.88
C ALA A 59 1.18 18.96 4.26
N THR A 60 2.00 19.99 4.02
CA THR A 60 1.55 21.38 4.13
C THR A 60 0.87 21.79 2.82
N ILE A 61 -0.46 21.91 2.83
CA ILE A 61 -1.19 22.38 1.64
C ILE A 61 -1.27 23.90 1.67
N SER A 62 -0.80 24.55 0.60
CA SER A 62 -0.92 26.00 0.43
C SER A 62 -1.87 26.32 -0.72
N LEU A 63 -2.82 27.20 -0.48
CA LEU A 63 -3.68 27.73 -1.54
C LEU A 63 -2.97 28.95 -2.14
N LEU A 64 -2.69 28.90 -3.45
CA LEU A 64 -2.02 29.99 -4.16
C LEU A 64 -2.99 30.64 -5.12
N ARG A 65 -3.08 31.97 -5.09
CA ARG A 65 -3.88 32.72 -6.07
C ARG A 65 -2.95 33.22 -7.17
N LEU A 66 -3.30 32.96 -8.41
CA LEU A 66 -2.66 33.65 -9.55
C LEU A 66 -3.54 34.83 -9.97
N ASP A 67 -2.95 35.85 -10.57
CA ASP A 67 -3.73 36.86 -11.28
C ASP A 67 -4.06 36.42 -12.71
N HIS A 68 -4.84 37.24 -13.41
CA HIS A 68 -5.21 37.08 -14.82
C HIS A 68 -4.02 36.99 -15.81
N LEU A 69 -2.78 37.24 -15.35
CA LEU A 69 -1.55 37.11 -16.13
C LEU A 69 -0.75 35.85 -15.75
N GLY A 70 -1.23 35.06 -14.78
CA GLY A 70 -0.56 33.85 -14.30
C GLY A 70 0.52 34.11 -13.26
N GLU A 71 0.61 35.32 -12.71
CA GLU A 71 1.61 35.68 -11.70
C GLU A 71 1.11 35.40 -10.28
N LEU A 72 2.02 35.00 -9.39
CA LEU A 72 1.66 34.64 -8.01
C LEU A 72 1.27 35.89 -7.20
N VAL A 73 0.02 35.96 -6.79
CA VAL A 73 -0.48 36.99 -5.88
C VAL A 73 -0.39 36.44 -4.46
N THR A 74 0.56 36.92 -3.67
CA THR A 74 0.61 36.61 -2.23
C THR A 74 -0.49 37.39 -1.53
N ASP A 75 -1.60 36.74 -1.18
CA ASP A 75 -2.60 37.33 -0.29
C ASP A 75 -2.12 37.21 1.18
N PRO A 76 -1.89 38.32 1.89
CA PRO A 76 -1.43 38.31 3.28
C PRO A 76 -2.41 37.65 4.26
N HIS A 77 -3.66 37.41 3.87
CA HIS A 77 -4.71 36.89 4.75
C HIS A 77 -4.89 35.37 4.72
N LEU A 78 -4.22 34.65 3.82
CA LEU A 78 -4.41 33.20 3.63
C LEU A 78 -3.51 32.30 4.50
N LEU A 79 -2.54 32.87 5.21
CA LEU A 79 -1.55 32.11 5.98
C LEU A 79 -1.28 32.79 7.32
N ASN A 80 -2.01 32.38 8.35
CA ASN A 80 -1.53 32.53 9.73
C ASN A 80 -1.92 31.30 10.54
N ASP A 81 -0.90 30.58 11.03
CA ASP A 81 -0.91 29.64 12.16
C ASP A 81 -2.15 28.75 12.35
N GLY A 82 -2.58 28.05 11.30
CA GLY A 82 -3.41 26.85 11.43
C GLY A 82 -4.88 27.08 11.81
N GLU A 83 -5.39 28.31 11.81
CA GLU A 83 -6.83 28.58 11.90
C GLU A 83 -7.39 29.10 10.58
N LEU A 84 -8.52 28.51 10.15
CA LEU A 84 -9.29 28.90 8.98
C LEU A 84 -9.86 30.31 9.19
N LEU A 85 -9.32 31.30 8.48
CA LEU A 85 -9.95 32.62 8.38
C LEU A 85 -11.03 32.62 7.29
N GLU A 86 -12.21 33.14 7.64
CA GLU A 86 -13.31 33.41 6.70
C GLU A 86 -12.83 34.32 5.57
N ILE A 87 -12.97 33.87 4.32
CA ILE A 87 -12.60 34.66 3.14
C ILE A 87 -13.79 35.50 2.69
N MET A 88 -13.54 36.81 2.54
CA MET A 88 -14.50 37.79 2.01
C MET A 88 -14.85 37.48 0.54
N GLU A 89 -16.13 37.64 0.19
CA GLU A 89 -16.66 37.44 -1.16
C GLU A 89 -15.94 38.32 -2.20
N GLY A 90 -15.18 37.68 -3.11
CA GLY A 90 -14.54 38.32 -4.26
C GLY A 90 -14.23 37.27 -5.34
N SER A 91 -14.48 37.61 -6.61
CA SER A 91 -14.73 36.63 -7.68
C SER A 91 -13.59 35.62 -7.98
N PRO A 92 -13.92 34.40 -8.45
CA PRO A 92 -13.02 33.25 -8.44
C PRO A 92 -12.57 32.82 -9.85
N GLU A 93 -11.83 33.65 -10.58
CA GLU A 93 -11.41 33.24 -11.93
C GLU A 93 -10.05 32.54 -11.98
N ASP A 94 -9.12 32.75 -11.01
CA ASP A 94 -7.73 32.28 -11.15
C ASP A 94 -7.07 31.68 -9.87
N ALA A 95 -7.82 30.94 -9.04
CA ALA A 95 -7.25 30.30 -7.84
C ALA A 95 -6.73 28.88 -8.11
N ILE A 96 -5.48 28.56 -7.74
CA ILE A 96 -4.86 27.23 -7.90
C ILE A 96 -4.47 26.66 -6.53
N VAL A 97 -4.85 25.40 -6.26
CA VAL A 97 -4.36 24.69 -5.07
C VAL A 97 -2.96 24.15 -5.33
N VAL A 98 -1.98 24.50 -4.50
CA VAL A 98 -0.62 23.97 -4.60
C VAL A 98 -0.23 23.27 -3.30
N ALA A 99 -0.34 21.95 -3.28
CA ALA A 99 0.18 21.16 -2.17
C ALA A 99 1.71 21.18 -2.21
N ARG A 100 2.36 21.66 -1.14
CA ARG A 100 3.81 21.58 -0.99
C ARG A 100 4.11 20.44 -0.03
N MET A 101 4.69 19.35 -0.53
CA MET A 101 5.37 18.41 0.35
C MET A 101 6.61 19.10 0.91
N THR A 102 6.50 19.63 2.13
CA THR A 102 7.67 20.17 2.82
C THR A 102 8.48 19.00 3.34
N GLU A 103 9.62 18.70 2.72
CA GLU A 103 10.65 17.91 3.40
C GLU A 103 10.96 18.60 4.73
N LEU A 104 10.86 17.85 5.82
CA LEU A 104 11.21 18.29 7.17
C LEU A 104 12.66 18.80 7.18
N ARG A 105 12.84 20.12 7.11
CA ARG A 105 14.09 20.73 7.59
C ARG A 105 14.05 20.71 9.11
N SER A 106 14.75 19.76 9.71
CA SER A 106 15.11 19.83 11.12
C SER A 106 15.93 21.09 11.35
N ALA A 107 15.44 21.96 12.24
CA ALA A 107 16.27 22.98 12.82
C ALA A 107 17.34 22.31 13.70
N SER A 108 18.59 22.76 13.53
CA SER A 108 19.84 22.29 14.16
C SER A 108 20.45 21.02 13.59
N GLY A 109 21.71 21.14 13.17
CA GLY A 109 22.46 20.15 12.43
C GLY A 109 22.86 18.94 13.26
N SER A 110 22.35 17.80 12.85
CA SER A 110 23.03 16.51 12.82
C SER A 110 22.32 15.66 11.75
N SER A 111 23.07 14.79 11.08
CA SER A 111 22.53 13.81 10.11
C SER A 111 21.28 13.10 10.68
N PRO A 112 20.27 12.71 9.88
CA PRO A 112 19.12 11.97 10.39
C PRO A 112 19.59 10.59 10.85
N GLU A 113 19.97 10.48 12.12
CA GLU A 113 20.08 9.19 12.79
C GLU A 113 18.68 8.57 12.84
N SER A 114 18.55 7.36 12.31
CA SER A 114 17.33 6.56 12.36
C SER A 114 16.79 6.52 13.79
N LYS A 115 15.60 7.08 14.04
CA LYS A 115 14.95 6.93 15.35
C LYS A 115 14.58 5.47 15.54
N ALA A 116 15.25 4.80 16.46
CA ALA A 116 14.83 3.49 16.94
C ALA A 116 13.48 3.62 17.65
N HIS A 117 12.57 2.70 17.38
CA HIS A 117 11.31 2.54 18.11
C HIS A 117 11.57 2.27 19.61
N SER A 118 10.68 2.74 20.48
CA SER A 118 10.83 2.57 21.92
C SER A 118 10.57 1.12 22.34
N VAL A 119 11.23 0.64 23.42
CA VAL A 119 10.99 -0.72 23.98
C VAL A 119 9.51 -0.96 24.27
N LYS A 120 8.81 0.06 24.78
CA LYS A 120 7.36 -0.01 25.02
C LYS A 120 6.60 -0.27 23.72
N GLY A 121 6.88 0.52 22.68
CA GLY A 121 6.27 0.37 21.36
C GLY A 121 6.58 -0.98 20.70
N THR A 122 7.80 -1.50 20.89
CA THR A 122 8.16 -2.87 20.46
C THR A 122 7.26 -3.91 21.12
N LEU A 123 7.08 -3.85 22.44
CA LEU A 123 6.26 -4.82 23.16
C LEU A 123 4.78 -4.70 22.76
N GLU A 124 4.25 -3.48 22.62
CA GLU A 124 2.89 -3.24 22.14
C GLU A 124 2.68 -3.81 20.72
N PHE A 125 3.63 -3.58 19.81
CA PHE A 125 3.63 -4.19 18.49
C PHE A 125 3.56 -5.73 18.57
N LEU A 126 4.43 -6.35 19.37
CA LEU A 126 4.46 -7.81 19.51
C LEU A 126 3.19 -8.38 20.15
N HIS A 127 2.56 -7.65 21.08
CA HIS A 127 1.28 -8.02 21.66
C HIS A 127 0.15 -8.01 20.62
N ILE A 128 0.17 -7.08 19.66
CA ILE A 128 -0.83 -7.06 18.58
C ILE A 128 -0.57 -8.17 17.56
N VAL A 129 0.70 -8.44 17.21
CA VAL A 129 1.07 -9.55 16.31
C VAL A 129 0.58 -10.91 16.85
N GLU A 130 0.49 -11.09 18.18
CA GLU A 130 -0.05 -12.29 18.79
C GLU A 130 -1.47 -12.63 18.32
N ASN A 131 -2.30 -11.63 17.98
CA ASN A 131 -3.65 -11.85 17.48
C ASN A 131 -3.66 -12.76 16.26
N LEU A 132 -2.63 -12.75 15.41
CA LEU A 132 -2.54 -13.60 14.22
C LEU A 132 -2.49 -15.09 14.56
N LYS A 133 -2.04 -15.47 15.77
CA LYS A 133 -2.06 -16.86 16.26
C LYS A 133 -3.46 -17.30 16.69
N ARG A 134 -4.32 -16.34 17.03
CA ARG A 134 -5.68 -16.55 17.55
C ARG A 134 -6.74 -16.37 16.48
N THR A 135 -6.49 -15.52 15.50
CA THR A 135 -7.37 -15.31 14.35
C THR A 135 -7.31 -16.51 13.41
N LYS A 136 -8.43 -17.22 13.30
CA LYS A 136 -8.58 -18.40 12.44
C LYS A 136 -8.98 -17.98 11.03
N ARG A 137 -8.42 -18.64 10.02
CA ARG A 137 -8.72 -18.34 8.61
C ARG A 137 -10.19 -18.63 8.29
N THR A 138 -10.93 -17.58 7.95
CA THR A 138 -12.40 -17.59 7.84
C THR A 138 -12.91 -18.55 6.77
N GLY A 139 -12.16 -18.73 5.68
CA GLY A 139 -12.51 -19.68 4.62
C GLY A 139 -12.73 -21.09 5.15
N TRP A 140 -11.88 -21.57 6.06
CA TRP A 140 -12.00 -22.90 6.67
C TRP A 140 -13.19 -22.99 7.62
N ILE A 141 -13.38 -21.99 8.47
CA ILE A 141 -14.51 -21.94 9.42
C ILE A 141 -15.85 -21.98 8.68
N ASN A 142 -15.97 -21.21 7.58
CA ASN A 142 -17.16 -21.14 6.76
C ASN A 142 -17.46 -22.47 6.04
N ASN A 143 -16.45 -23.30 5.82
CA ASN A 143 -16.56 -24.64 5.26
C ASN A 143 -16.61 -25.74 6.34
N GLY A 144 -16.86 -25.38 7.61
CA GLY A 144 -17.08 -26.33 8.69
C GLY A 144 -15.83 -26.97 9.29
N ILE A 145 -14.63 -26.59 8.85
CA ILE A 145 -13.36 -27.17 9.33
C ILE A 145 -13.03 -26.67 10.74
N LYS A 146 -12.94 -27.59 11.71
CA LYS A 146 -12.60 -27.28 13.11
C LYS A 146 -11.78 -28.43 13.75
N PRO A 147 -10.56 -28.17 14.27
CA PRO A 147 -9.92 -26.85 14.37
C PRO A 147 -9.30 -26.37 13.05
N ALA A 148 -9.54 -25.10 12.70
CA ALA A 148 -8.88 -24.44 11.58
C ALA A 148 -7.51 -23.86 12.00
N GLU A 149 -6.62 -23.70 11.02
CA GLU A 149 -5.35 -22.99 11.17
C GLU A 149 -5.57 -21.50 11.46
N SER A 150 -4.56 -20.88 12.07
CA SER A 150 -4.49 -19.44 12.26
C SER A 150 -3.81 -18.72 11.08
N ILE A 151 -3.93 -17.40 11.02
CA ILE A 151 -3.21 -16.58 10.02
C ILE A 151 -1.69 -16.73 10.19
N ALA A 152 -1.20 -16.85 11.43
CA ALA A 152 0.21 -17.09 11.68
C ALA A 152 0.70 -18.45 11.13
N ASP A 153 -0.13 -19.50 11.18
CA ASP A 153 0.22 -20.82 10.62
C ASP A 153 0.39 -20.75 9.09
N HIS A 154 -0.54 -20.06 8.43
CA HIS A 154 -0.52 -19.78 7.00
C HIS A 154 0.76 -19.03 6.57
N MET A 155 1.04 -17.88 7.20
CA MET A 155 2.24 -17.08 6.89
C MET A 155 3.55 -17.83 7.18
N TYR A 156 3.58 -18.69 8.20
CA TYR A 156 4.75 -19.53 8.49
C TYR A 156 5.04 -20.46 7.31
N ARG A 157 4.04 -21.19 6.81
CA ARG A 157 4.27 -22.13 5.70
C ARG A 157 4.60 -21.41 4.39
N MET A 158 4.02 -20.24 4.13
CA MET A 158 4.45 -19.38 3.00
C MET A 158 5.93 -18.98 3.11
N SER A 159 6.39 -18.61 4.31
CA SER A 159 7.79 -18.25 4.55
C SER A 159 8.73 -19.44 4.33
N MET A 160 8.28 -20.65 4.70
CA MET A 160 8.99 -21.88 4.39
C MET A 160 9.03 -22.17 2.88
N MET A 161 7.97 -21.88 2.13
CA MET A 161 7.98 -21.97 0.66
C MET A 161 8.99 -21.01 0.04
N ALA A 162 9.06 -19.77 0.54
CA ALA A 162 10.03 -18.78 0.07
C ALA A 162 11.48 -19.23 0.33
N LEU A 163 11.76 -19.92 1.45
CA LEU A 163 13.09 -20.50 1.70
C LEU A 163 13.53 -21.55 0.67
N LEU A 164 12.60 -22.20 -0.03
CA LEU A 164 12.87 -23.19 -1.06
C LEU A 164 13.20 -22.58 -2.43
N ILE A 165 13.13 -21.25 -2.57
CA ILE A 165 13.47 -20.55 -3.81
C ILE A 165 14.96 -20.75 -4.12
N ASP A 166 15.24 -21.25 -5.33
CA ASP A 166 16.55 -21.14 -5.95
C ASP A 166 16.65 -19.82 -6.73
N GLU A 167 17.31 -18.84 -6.13
CA GLU A 167 17.45 -17.47 -6.68
C GLU A 167 18.11 -17.47 -8.08
N LYS A 168 18.92 -18.48 -8.40
CA LYS A 168 19.56 -18.61 -9.72
C LYS A 168 18.57 -18.90 -10.85
N THR A 169 17.46 -19.55 -10.52
CA THR A 169 16.47 -20.00 -11.51
C THR A 169 15.19 -19.20 -11.44
N ALA A 170 14.84 -18.67 -10.26
CA ALA A 170 13.62 -17.90 -10.07
C ALA A 170 13.76 -16.42 -10.46
N GLY A 171 14.98 -15.85 -10.43
CA GLY A 171 15.19 -14.44 -10.81
C GLY A 171 14.54 -13.44 -9.86
N VAL A 172 14.43 -13.79 -8.58
CA VAL A 172 13.84 -12.99 -7.50
C VAL A 172 14.75 -12.99 -6.27
N ASP A 173 14.66 -11.97 -5.43
CA ASP A 173 15.32 -11.94 -4.12
C ASP A 173 14.54 -12.79 -3.10
N LYS A 174 15.13 -13.91 -2.69
CA LYS A 174 14.52 -14.83 -1.73
C LYS A 174 14.30 -14.19 -0.37
N ASN A 175 15.25 -13.40 0.13
CA ASN A 175 15.12 -12.77 1.44
C ASN A 175 13.98 -11.75 1.44
N HIS A 176 13.81 -11.04 0.32
CA HIS A 176 12.69 -10.13 0.13
C HIS A 176 11.35 -10.88 0.11
N CYS A 177 11.25 -12.00 -0.61
CA CYS A 177 10.06 -12.85 -0.58
C CYS A 177 9.74 -13.39 0.83
N ILE A 178 10.75 -13.82 1.60
CA ILE A 178 10.55 -14.29 2.99
C ILE A 178 10.01 -13.16 3.86
N LYS A 179 10.63 -11.99 3.80
CA LYS A 179 10.17 -10.82 4.57
C LYS A 179 8.75 -10.43 4.19
N MET A 180 8.43 -10.42 2.90
CA MET A 180 7.08 -10.10 2.43
C MET A 180 6.06 -11.14 2.92
N ALA A 181 6.38 -12.43 2.85
CA ALA A 181 5.49 -13.50 3.32
C ALA A 181 5.12 -13.37 4.81
N ILE A 182 6.05 -12.93 5.67
CA ILE A 182 5.79 -12.73 7.11
C ILE A 182 4.98 -11.46 7.45
N VAL A 183 4.88 -10.48 6.54
CA VAL A 183 4.14 -9.22 6.79
C VAL A 183 2.87 -9.05 5.97
N HIS A 184 2.67 -9.82 4.90
CA HIS A 184 1.59 -9.54 3.94
C HIS A 184 0.18 -9.49 4.58
N ASP A 185 -0.09 -10.41 5.51
CA ASP A 185 -1.35 -10.52 6.26
C ASP A 185 -1.26 -9.90 7.66
N LEU A 186 -0.20 -9.14 7.97
CA LEU A 186 -0.05 -8.44 9.25
C LEU A 186 -1.21 -7.47 9.51
N ALA A 187 -1.83 -6.95 8.44
CA ALA A 187 -3.01 -6.09 8.50
C ALA A 187 -4.22 -6.76 9.17
N GLU A 188 -4.30 -8.10 9.18
CA GLU A 188 -5.40 -8.87 9.78
C GLU A 188 -5.29 -8.97 11.32
N SER A 189 -4.23 -8.43 11.92
CA SER A 189 -4.06 -8.38 13.38
C SER A 189 -4.99 -7.37 14.06
N LEU A 190 -5.47 -6.36 13.34
CA LEU A 190 -6.34 -5.28 13.83
C LEU A 190 -6.96 -4.47 12.66
N VAL A 191 -8.12 -3.85 12.87
CA VAL A 191 -8.67 -2.86 11.91
C VAL A 191 -7.71 -1.66 11.78
N ASN A 192 -7.36 -1.27 10.55
CA ASN A 192 -6.36 -0.22 10.25
C ASN A 192 -4.97 -0.51 10.87
N ALA A 193 -4.60 -1.79 11.04
CA ALA A 193 -3.38 -2.19 11.74
C ALA A 193 -2.14 -1.50 11.20
N MET A 194 -1.93 -1.44 9.88
CA MET A 194 -0.67 -0.94 9.31
C MET A 194 -0.33 0.48 9.78
N ARG A 195 -1.32 1.39 9.80
CA ARG A 195 -1.15 2.76 10.31
C ARG A 195 -0.80 2.76 11.80
N HIS A 196 -1.57 2.04 12.61
CA HIS A 196 -1.36 1.99 14.06
C HIS A 196 -0.01 1.35 14.42
N LEU A 197 0.31 0.18 13.85
CA LEU A 197 1.55 -0.54 14.04
C LEU A 197 2.76 0.31 13.62
N CYS A 198 2.74 0.86 12.41
CA CYS A 198 3.93 1.51 11.85
C CYS A 198 4.13 2.94 12.40
N HIS A 199 3.06 3.74 12.51
CA HIS A 199 3.18 5.15 12.95
C HIS A 199 3.07 5.29 14.47
N GLU A 200 2.07 4.67 15.09
CA GLU A 200 1.79 4.91 16.52
C GLU A 200 2.70 4.08 17.43
N LEU A 201 2.88 2.79 17.12
CA LEU A 201 3.66 1.89 17.99
C LEU A 201 5.16 1.90 17.65
N LEU A 202 5.50 1.78 16.37
CA LEU A 202 6.89 1.75 15.92
C LEU A 202 7.46 3.13 15.58
N GLY A 203 6.67 4.21 15.76
CA GLY A 203 7.12 5.59 15.63
C GLY A 203 7.68 5.95 14.25
N TRP A 204 7.21 5.29 13.19
CA TRP A 204 7.71 5.41 11.82
C TRP A 204 9.24 5.23 11.70
N SER A 205 9.79 4.34 12.53
CA SER A 205 11.20 3.93 12.48
C SER A 205 11.57 3.27 11.14
N THR A 206 12.86 3.07 10.88
CA THR A 206 13.35 2.38 9.68
C THR A 206 12.70 1.00 9.51
N GLN A 207 12.52 0.25 10.59
CA GLN A 207 11.85 -1.05 10.57
C GLN A 207 10.35 -0.92 10.22
N ALA A 208 9.68 0.12 10.74
CA ALA A 208 8.28 0.39 10.40
C ALA A 208 8.10 0.72 8.92
N GLN A 209 9.02 1.51 8.36
CA GLN A 209 9.03 1.86 6.94
C GLN A 209 9.28 0.64 6.06
N GLU A 210 10.19 -0.25 6.46
CA GLU A 210 10.42 -1.53 5.77
C GLU A 210 9.16 -2.41 5.78
N ILE A 211 8.50 -2.55 6.94
CA ILE A 211 7.24 -3.30 7.07
C ILE A 211 6.13 -2.70 6.19
N SER A 212 5.95 -1.37 6.22
CA SER A 212 4.94 -0.68 5.39
C SER A 212 5.22 -0.87 3.91
N ALA A 213 6.47 -0.70 3.48
CA ALA A 213 6.86 -0.84 2.08
C ALA A 213 6.64 -2.28 1.56
N LEU A 214 7.01 -3.29 2.34
CA LEU A 214 6.77 -4.70 1.99
C LEU A 214 5.27 -5.00 1.84
N TRP A 215 4.44 -4.47 2.75
CA TRP A 215 2.98 -4.66 2.70
C TRP A 215 2.38 -3.94 1.48
N GLU A 216 2.77 -2.71 1.21
CA GLU A 216 2.33 -1.93 0.04
C GLU A 216 2.76 -2.59 -1.28
N GLU A 217 3.98 -3.12 -1.34
CA GLU A 217 4.50 -3.84 -2.50
C GLU A 217 3.69 -5.11 -2.79
N TYR A 218 3.38 -5.89 -1.74
CA TYR A 218 2.53 -7.07 -1.86
C TYR A 218 1.12 -6.71 -2.35
N GLU A 219 0.49 -5.70 -1.74
CA GLU A 219 -0.87 -5.28 -2.11
C GLU A 219 -0.94 -4.69 -3.51
N GLY A 220 0.09 -3.97 -3.92
CA GLY A 220 0.24 -3.44 -5.27
C GLY A 220 0.57 -4.49 -6.34
N ALA A 221 1.04 -5.69 -5.94
CA ALA A 221 1.52 -6.73 -6.84
C ALA A 221 2.52 -6.19 -7.89
N SER A 222 3.40 -5.28 -7.46
CA SER A 222 4.17 -4.39 -8.35
C SER A 222 5.55 -4.94 -8.75
N THR A 223 6.03 -5.99 -8.08
CA THR A 223 7.35 -6.60 -8.29
C THR A 223 7.24 -8.10 -8.61
N PRO A 224 8.28 -8.70 -9.24
CA PRO A 224 8.38 -10.15 -9.39
C PRO A 224 8.24 -10.91 -8.06
N GLU A 225 8.83 -10.39 -6.99
CA GLU A 225 8.75 -10.92 -5.64
C GLU A 225 7.30 -10.90 -5.12
N ALA A 226 6.58 -9.78 -5.26
CA ALA A 226 5.18 -9.67 -4.84
C ALA A 226 4.27 -10.61 -5.63
N LEU A 227 4.48 -10.73 -6.95
CA LEU A 227 3.74 -11.67 -7.78
C LEU A 227 3.98 -13.12 -7.35
N LEU A 228 5.22 -13.48 -7.02
CA LEU A 228 5.56 -14.81 -6.52
C LEU A 228 4.93 -15.07 -5.14
N VAL A 229 4.97 -14.11 -4.21
CA VAL A 229 4.38 -14.26 -2.88
C VAL A 229 2.85 -14.35 -2.97
N LYS A 230 2.20 -13.61 -3.89
CA LYS A 230 0.77 -13.80 -4.20
C LYS A 230 0.47 -15.20 -4.75
N ASP A 231 1.40 -15.82 -5.48
CA ASP A 231 1.25 -17.21 -5.92
C ASP A 231 1.44 -18.19 -4.76
N PHE A 232 2.36 -17.92 -3.83
CA PHE A 232 2.49 -18.69 -2.59
C PHE A 232 1.24 -18.62 -1.72
N ASP A 233 0.62 -17.44 -1.53
CA ASP A 233 -0.63 -17.29 -0.76
C ASP A 233 -1.73 -18.22 -1.30
N LYS A 234 -1.96 -18.18 -2.61
CA LYS A 234 -2.94 -19.06 -3.27
C LYS A 234 -2.56 -20.54 -3.19
N PHE A 235 -1.28 -20.87 -3.36
CA PHE A 235 -0.80 -22.26 -3.35
C PHE A 235 -0.90 -22.86 -1.95
N GLU A 236 -0.49 -22.11 -0.93
CA GLU A 236 -0.59 -22.50 0.47
C GLU A 236 -2.04 -22.81 0.84
N MET A 237 -2.98 -21.97 0.39
CA MET A 237 -4.41 -22.20 0.60
C MET A 237 -4.88 -23.54 0.01
N ILE A 238 -4.56 -23.86 -1.25
CA ILE A 238 -5.01 -25.14 -1.85
C ILE A 238 -4.25 -26.35 -1.29
N MET A 239 -3.00 -26.18 -0.89
CA MET A 239 -2.25 -27.20 -0.17
C MET A 239 -2.93 -27.51 1.17
N GLN A 240 -3.35 -26.48 1.92
CA GLN A 240 -4.08 -26.66 3.15
C GLN A 240 -5.44 -27.30 2.95
N ALA A 241 -6.16 -26.93 1.88
CA ALA A 241 -7.41 -27.58 1.51
C ALA A 241 -7.20 -29.09 1.30
N PHE A 242 -6.14 -29.50 0.60
CA PHE A 242 -5.83 -30.92 0.43
C PHE A 242 -5.51 -31.61 1.76
N GLU A 243 -4.73 -30.99 2.64
CA GLU A 243 -4.44 -31.55 3.97
C GLU A 243 -5.72 -31.74 4.79
N TYR A 244 -6.65 -30.79 4.75
CA TYR A 244 -7.95 -30.95 5.40
C TYR A 244 -8.82 -32.03 4.75
N GLU A 245 -8.84 -32.17 3.43
CA GLU A 245 -9.56 -33.28 2.77
C GLU A 245 -9.00 -34.67 3.11
N LYS A 246 -7.74 -34.75 3.59
CA LYS A 246 -7.15 -36.01 4.06
C LYS A 246 -7.69 -36.40 5.43
N THR A 247 -7.80 -35.45 6.35
CA THR A 247 -8.12 -35.69 7.77
C THR A 247 -9.59 -35.51 8.12
N GLU A 248 -10.29 -34.64 7.38
CA GLU A 248 -11.69 -34.29 7.60
C GLU A 248 -12.58 -34.92 6.51
N ASP A 249 -13.84 -35.20 6.85
CA ASP A 249 -14.87 -35.59 5.89
C ASP A 249 -15.45 -34.34 5.20
N ALA A 250 -14.61 -33.68 4.41
CA ALA A 250 -14.95 -32.46 3.69
C ALA A 250 -14.50 -32.54 2.23
N THR A 251 -15.26 -31.88 1.35
CA THR A 251 -14.86 -31.64 -0.04
C THR A 251 -14.65 -30.15 -0.22
N LEU A 252 -13.41 -29.75 -0.49
CA LEU A 252 -12.98 -28.34 -0.55
C LEU A 252 -12.64 -27.93 -1.98
N GLU A 253 -13.40 -28.45 -2.96
CA GLU A 253 -13.20 -28.21 -4.39
C GLU A 253 -13.26 -26.74 -4.78
N ASP A 254 -14.09 -25.94 -4.10
CA ASP A 254 -14.23 -24.51 -4.41
C ASP A 254 -12.91 -23.74 -4.25
N PHE A 255 -12.03 -24.17 -3.33
CA PHE A 255 -10.70 -23.58 -3.17
C PHE A 255 -9.80 -23.86 -4.39
N PHE A 256 -9.86 -25.07 -4.94
CA PHE A 256 -9.12 -25.45 -6.13
C PHE A 256 -9.70 -24.77 -7.38
N ALA A 257 -11.02 -24.85 -7.57
CA ALA A 257 -11.70 -24.21 -8.68
C ALA A 257 -11.45 -22.69 -8.71
N GLY A 258 -11.42 -22.05 -7.54
CA GLY A 258 -11.16 -20.63 -7.38
C GLY A 258 -9.73 -20.18 -7.74
N THR A 259 -8.77 -21.09 -7.88
CA THR A 259 -7.36 -20.77 -8.18
C THR A 259 -6.92 -21.18 -9.59
N ARG A 260 -7.74 -21.92 -10.34
CA ARG A 260 -7.43 -22.34 -11.73
C ARG A 260 -7.05 -21.15 -12.62
N GLY A 261 -5.90 -21.25 -13.28
CA GLY A 261 -5.37 -20.22 -14.19
C GLY A 261 -4.87 -18.93 -13.52
N LYS A 262 -4.84 -18.87 -12.18
CA LYS A 262 -4.38 -17.69 -11.43
C LYS A 262 -2.88 -17.69 -11.12
N PHE A 263 -2.25 -18.86 -11.11
CA PHE A 263 -0.80 -19.00 -10.91
C PHE A 263 -0.04 -18.47 -12.13
N LYS A 264 1.01 -17.69 -11.88
CA LYS A 264 1.82 -17.00 -12.91
C LYS A 264 3.25 -17.52 -12.94
N HIS A 265 3.83 -17.81 -11.78
CA HIS A 265 5.22 -18.23 -11.71
C HIS A 265 5.36 -19.70 -12.16
N PRO A 266 6.29 -20.03 -13.08
CA PRO A 266 6.45 -21.39 -13.60
C PRO A 266 6.75 -22.44 -12.51
N MET A 267 7.58 -22.08 -11.53
CA MET A 267 7.89 -22.96 -10.39
C MET A 267 6.63 -23.33 -9.58
N VAL A 268 5.79 -22.35 -9.24
CA VAL A 268 4.57 -22.61 -8.47
C VAL A 268 3.56 -23.39 -9.31
N THR A 269 3.47 -23.10 -10.61
CA THR A 269 2.64 -23.88 -11.54
C THR A 269 3.04 -25.35 -11.55
N ALA A 270 4.34 -25.66 -11.51
CA ALA A 270 4.80 -27.04 -11.40
C ALA A 270 4.39 -27.70 -10.08
N TRP A 271 4.45 -26.98 -8.95
CA TRP A 271 3.99 -27.49 -7.64
C TRP A 271 2.48 -27.73 -7.62
N VAL A 272 1.69 -26.84 -8.22
CA VAL A 272 0.22 -26.99 -8.32
C VAL A 272 -0.13 -28.25 -9.11
N ASN A 273 0.54 -28.50 -10.23
CA ASN A 273 0.29 -29.69 -11.04
C ASN A 273 0.58 -30.99 -10.26
N GLU A 274 1.66 -31.02 -9.48
CA GLU A 274 1.99 -32.17 -8.64
C GLU A 274 0.93 -32.36 -7.54
N LEU A 275 0.55 -31.27 -6.86
CA LEU A 275 -0.48 -31.30 -5.82
C LEU A 275 -1.84 -31.80 -6.35
N GLU A 276 -2.26 -31.34 -7.53
CA GLU A 276 -3.50 -31.80 -8.15
C GLU A 276 -3.44 -33.30 -8.52
N ALA A 277 -2.27 -33.79 -8.96
CA ALA A 277 -2.06 -35.21 -9.23
C ALA A 277 -2.12 -36.05 -7.95
N GLU A 278 -1.45 -35.63 -6.86
CA GLU A 278 -1.53 -36.28 -5.55
C GLU A 278 -2.97 -36.32 -5.04
N ARG A 279 -3.70 -35.21 -5.15
CA ARG A 279 -5.10 -35.12 -4.72
C ARG A 279 -6.01 -36.05 -5.50
N ALA A 280 -5.83 -36.13 -6.83
CA ALA A 280 -6.59 -37.06 -7.66
C ALA A 280 -6.33 -38.52 -7.28
N GLN A 281 -5.08 -38.90 -7.03
CA GLN A 281 -4.72 -40.24 -6.57
C GLN A 281 -5.33 -40.57 -5.21
N SER A 282 -5.27 -39.63 -4.26
CA SER A 282 -5.86 -39.81 -2.92
C SER A 282 -7.37 -40.06 -3.00
N ARG A 283 -8.08 -39.33 -3.86
CA ARG A 283 -9.53 -39.51 -4.08
C ARG A 283 -9.87 -40.86 -4.71
N ALA A 284 -9.07 -41.32 -5.67
CA ALA A 284 -9.29 -42.62 -6.31
C ALA A 284 -9.09 -43.81 -5.34
N ILE A 285 -8.28 -43.65 -4.30
CA ILE A 285 -8.11 -44.68 -3.26
C ILE A 285 -9.30 -44.71 -2.28
N LYS A 286 -9.96 -43.57 -2.08
CA LYS A 286 -11.11 -43.43 -1.17
C LYS A 286 -12.46 -43.83 -1.80
N SER A 287 -12.56 -43.92 -3.13
CA SER A 287 -13.77 -44.28 -3.89
C SER A 287 -13.94 -45.78 -4.10
#